data_AF-A0A957K7J0-F1
#
_entry.id   AF-A0A957K7J0-F1
#
_cell.length_a   1.000
_cell.length_b   1.000
_cell.length_c   1.000
_cell.angle_alpha   90.00
_cell.angle_beta   90.00
_cell.angle_gamma   90.00
#
_symmetry.space_group_name_H-M   'P 1'
#
loop_
_entity.id
_entity.type
_entity.pdbx_description
1 polymer ?
#
loop_
_entity_poly.entity_id
_entity_poly.type
_entity_poly.pdbx_seq_one_letter_code
_entity_poly.pdbx_strand_id
1 'polypeptide(L)'
;YLDFSGYSDIAIGIGLLFGIRLPENFDWPYLQTNLTTFWQRWHITLSNWVRHYLFTPLSRSLLRRQPRPSPTLIVLVAQLATMIAIGLWHGLSWNFLVWGLWHGLGLFIHKQWSDRTRRWYRDLQATTWPRRLWAGLTWFITFHYVVLGWVWFLLPDLTLAWQTLARLFGLEVSA
;
A
#
# COMPACT_ATOMS: atom_id res chain seq x y z
N TYR A 1 8.68 -2.65 10.97
CA TYR A 1 9.25 -3.41 9.83
C TYR A 1 10.25 -4.42 10.32
N LEU A 2 11.41 -4.00 10.85
CA LEU A 2 12.47 -4.91 11.29
C LEU A 2 11.99 -6.00 12.24
N ASP A 3 11.13 -5.64 13.19
CA ASP A 3 10.50 -6.59 14.11
C ASP A 3 9.67 -7.65 13.36
N PHE A 4 8.69 -7.22 12.56
CA PHE A 4 7.79 -8.14 11.86
C PHE A 4 8.48 -8.94 10.73
N SER A 5 9.46 -8.36 10.05
CA SER A 5 10.27 -9.09 9.06
C SER A 5 11.14 -10.13 9.75
N GLY A 6 11.82 -9.77 10.85
CA GLY A 6 12.63 -10.72 11.62
C GLY A 6 11.79 -11.87 12.18
N TYR A 7 10.58 -11.59 12.68
CA TYR A 7 9.64 -12.64 13.08
C TYR A 7 9.26 -13.56 11.92
N SER A 8 9.02 -12.99 10.73
CA SER A 8 8.70 -13.77 9.52
C SER A 8 9.87 -14.67 9.11
N ASP A 9 11.10 -14.17 9.18
CA ASP A 9 12.32 -14.94 8.87
C ASP A 9 12.51 -16.11 9.84
N ILE A 10 12.25 -15.89 11.14
CA ILE A 10 12.26 -16.96 12.15
C ILE A 10 11.22 -18.03 11.81
N ALA A 11 9.99 -17.64 11.46
CA ALA A 11 8.95 -18.58 11.08
C ALA A 11 9.34 -19.39 9.83
N ILE A 12 9.91 -18.75 8.81
CA ILE A 12 10.43 -19.42 7.60
C ILE A 12 11.53 -20.40 7.97
N GLY A 13 12.50 -19.99 8.80
CA GLY A 13 13.59 -20.84 9.27
C GLY A 13 13.09 -22.08 10.02
N ILE A 14 12.11 -21.92 10.91
CA ILE A 14 11.47 -23.03 11.61
C ILE A 14 10.74 -23.95 10.61
N GLY A 15 10.00 -23.39 9.66
CA GLY A 15 9.34 -24.17 8.61
C GLY A 15 10.31 -25.08 7.87
N LEU A 16 11.48 -24.56 7.49
CA LEU A 16 12.54 -25.34 6.82
C LEU A 16 13.04 -26.51 7.68
N LEU A 17 13.16 -26.35 9.00
CA LEU A 17 13.54 -27.44 9.91
C LEU A 17 12.50 -28.58 9.94
N PHE A 18 11.22 -28.26 9.73
CA PHE A 18 10.13 -29.23 9.62
C PHE A 18 9.89 -29.73 8.17
N GLY A 19 10.74 -29.35 7.22
CA GLY A 19 10.58 -29.73 5.80
C GLY A 19 9.45 -28.98 5.08
N ILE A 20 8.92 -27.91 5.66
CA ILE A 20 7.84 -27.08 5.10
C ILE A 20 8.44 -25.79 4.54
N ARG A 21 8.21 -25.52 3.25
CA ARG A 21 8.65 -24.26 2.62
C ARG A 21 7.57 -23.20 2.74
N LEU A 22 7.73 -22.30 3.71
CA LEU A 22 6.86 -21.13 3.85
C LEU A 22 7.23 -20.04 2.83
N PRO A 23 6.25 -19.27 2.32
CA PRO A 23 6.51 -18.16 1.41
C PRO A 23 7.15 -16.96 2.13
N GLU A 24 7.95 -16.20 1.37
CA GLU A 24 8.51 -14.92 1.83
C GLU A 24 7.41 -13.91 2.14
N ASN A 25 7.60 -13.12 3.21
CA ASN A 25 6.62 -12.12 3.63
C ASN A 25 7.07 -10.69 3.36
N PHE A 26 8.38 -10.44 3.22
CA PHE A 26 8.93 -9.12 2.92
C PHE A 26 10.07 -9.17 1.91
N ASP A 27 10.05 -8.27 0.92
CA ASP A 27 11.12 -8.16 -0.08
C ASP A 27 11.49 -6.69 -0.28
N TRP A 28 12.36 -6.14 0.58
CA TRP A 28 12.83 -4.75 0.52
C TRP A 28 11.74 -3.70 0.18
N PRO A 29 10.62 -3.66 0.92
CA PRO A 29 9.45 -2.85 0.56
C PRO A 29 9.75 -1.35 0.57
N TYR A 30 10.61 -0.87 1.46
CA TYR A 30 10.94 0.57 1.54
C TYR A 30 11.90 1.07 0.45
N LEU A 31 12.43 0.17 -0.39
CA LEU A 31 13.23 0.54 -1.57
C LEU A 31 12.37 0.70 -2.83
N GLN A 32 11.06 0.44 -2.73
CA GLN A 32 10.18 0.45 -3.90
C GLN A 32 9.85 1.89 -4.33
N THR A 33 9.82 2.10 -5.65
CA THR A 33 9.61 3.43 -6.25
C THR A 33 8.14 3.76 -6.49
N ASN A 34 7.22 2.83 -6.22
CA ASN A 34 5.79 3.09 -6.30
C ASN A 34 4.98 2.23 -5.33
N LEU A 35 3.77 2.70 -5.01
CA LEU A 35 2.87 2.09 -4.04
C LEU A 35 2.42 0.68 -4.44
N THR A 36 2.24 0.41 -5.73
CA THR A 36 1.85 -0.93 -6.18
C THR A 36 2.97 -1.95 -5.90
N THR A 37 4.21 -1.62 -6.25
CA THR A 37 5.36 -2.48 -5.96
C THR A 37 5.67 -2.58 -4.47
N PHE A 38 5.40 -1.53 -3.68
CA PHE A 38 5.48 -1.57 -2.22
C PHE A 38 4.55 -2.66 -1.65
N TRP A 39 3.26 -2.63 -2.00
CA TRP A 39 2.27 -3.59 -1.50
C TRP A 39 2.46 -5.02 -2.03
N GLN A 40 3.16 -5.18 -3.15
CA GLN A 40 3.58 -6.50 -3.65
C GLN A 40 4.74 -7.10 -2.84
N ARG A 41 5.38 -6.31 -1.97
CA ARG A 41 6.60 -6.66 -1.22
C ARG A 41 6.49 -6.45 0.28
N TRP A 42 5.37 -5.88 0.73
CA TRP A 42 5.02 -5.72 2.13
C TRP A 42 3.95 -6.73 2.50
N HIS A 43 4.20 -7.52 3.54
CA HIS A 43 3.28 -8.53 4.05
C HIS A 43 2.68 -9.38 2.91
N ILE A 44 3.58 -9.92 2.07
CA ILE A 44 3.27 -10.51 0.76
C ILE A 44 2.17 -11.56 0.86
N THR A 45 2.21 -12.39 1.90
CA THR A 45 1.23 -13.45 2.13
C THR A 45 -0.18 -12.91 2.34
N LEU A 46 -0.38 -11.95 3.24
CA LEU A 46 -1.65 -11.25 3.46
C LEU A 46 -2.10 -10.48 2.22
N SER A 47 -1.21 -9.70 1.62
CA SER A 47 -1.50 -8.92 0.41
C SER A 47 -2.00 -9.82 -0.73
N ASN A 48 -1.38 -10.99 -0.91
CA ASN A 48 -1.81 -11.98 -1.89
C ASN A 48 -3.16 -12.63 -1.50
N TRP A 49 -3.35 -12.96 -0.22
CA TRP A 49 -4.59 -13.55 0.28
C TRP A 49 -5.78 -12.62 0.00
N VAL A 50 -5.71 -11.35 0.43
CA VAL A 50 -6.79 -10.38 0.21
C VAL A 50 -6.97 -10.07 -1.28
N ARG A 51 -5.89 -10.05 -2.07
CA ARG A 51 -6.00 -9.91 -3.53
C ARG A 51 -6.80 -11.06 -4.15
N HIS A 52 -6.57 -12.29 -3.70
CA HIS A 52 -7.21 -13.49 -4.24
C HIS A 52 -8.66 -13.61 -3.80
N TYR A 53 -8.95 -13.35 -2.53
CA TYR A 53 -10.27 -13.60 -1.93
C TYR A 53 -11.20 -12.39 -1.89
N LEU A 54 -10.68 -11.16 -1.99
CA LEU A 54 -11.49 -9.95 -1.96
C LEU A 54 -11.36 -9.11 -3.23
N PHE A 55 -10.15 -8.63 -3.55
CA PHE A 55 -9.96 -7.70 -4.68
C PHE A 55 -10.43 -8.30 -6.01
N THR A 56 -9.98 -9.53 -6.32
CA THR A 56 -10.25 -10.18 -7.61
C THR A 56 -11.73 -10.55 -7.76
N PRO A 57 -12.38 -11.21 -6.77
CA PRO A 57 -13.81 -11.51 -6.84
C PRO A 57 -14.67 -10.25 -6.92
N LEU A 58 -14.36 -9.21 -6.14
CA LEU A 58 -15.08 -7.94 -6.16
C LEU A 58 -14.98 -7.25 -7.52
N SER A 59 -13.76 -7.13 -8.06
CA SER A 59 -13.53 -6.53 -9.38
C SER A 59 -14.29 -7.28 -10.47
N ARG A 60 -14.24 -8.61 -10.46
CA ARG A 60 -14.97 -9.47 -11.42
C ARG A 60 -16.49 -9.31 -11.29
N SER A 61 -17.00 -9.23 -10.06
CA SER A 61 -18.42 -9.00 -9.81
C SER A 61 -18.88 -7.66 -10.40
N LEU A 62 -18.15 -6.58 -10.15
CA LEU A 62 -18.45 -5.25 -10.69
C LEU A 62 -18.37 -5.21 -12.22
N LEU A 63 -17.41 -5.90 -12.83
CA LEU A 63 -17.28 -5.98 -14.30
C LEU A 63 -18.46 -6.70 -14.98
N ARG A 64 -19.16 -7.59 -14.26
CA ARG A 64 -20.31 -8.37 -14.75
C ARG A 64 -21.66 -7.73 -14.43
N ARG A 65 -21.71 -6.65 -13.63
CA ARG A 65 -22.95 -5.94 -13.31
C ARG A 65 -23.54 -5.26 -14.56
N GLN A 66 -24.87 -5.17 -14.59
CA GLN A 66 -25.63 -4.47 -15.63
C GLN A 66 -26.56 -3.45 -14.93
N PRO A 67 -26.44 -2.15 -15.24
CA PRO A 67 -25.47 -1.53 -16.14
C PRO A 67 -24.04 -1.63 -15.58
N ARG A 68 -23.06 -1.79 -16.49
CA ARG A 68 -21.64 -1.93 -16.11
C ARG A 68 -21.08 -0.59 -15.62
N PRO A 69 -20.48 -0.53 -14.41
CA PRO A 69 -19.79 0.68 -13.93
C PRO A 69 -18.55 1.02 -14.78
N SER A 70 -18.11 2.28 -14.73
CA SER A 70 -16.90 2.70 -15.44
C SER A 70 -15.65 1.97 -14.90
N PRO A 71 -14.65 1.66 -15.74
CA PRO A 71 -13.43 0.98 -15.29
C PRO A 71 -12.71 1.72 -14.13
N THR A 72 -12.72 3.05 -14.16
CA THR A 72 -12.17 3.89 -13.09
C THR A 72 -12.87 3.67 -11.75
N LEU A 73 -14.20 3.63 -11.75
CA LEU A 73 -14.98 3.39 -10.53
C LEU A 73 -14.75 1.97 -10.00
N ILE A 74 -14.65 0.97 -10.88
CA ILE A 74 -14.36 -0.42 -10.49
C ILE A 74 -13.04 -0.50 -9.75
N VAL A 75 -11.98 0.10 -10.30
CA VAL A 75 -10.65 0.09 -9.69
C VAL A 75 -10.64 0.83 -8.34
N LEU A 76 -11.28 2.00 -8.28
CA LEU A 76 -11.41 2.78 -7.04
C LEU A 76 -12.07 1.95 -5.93
N VAL A 77 -13.25 1.39 -6.22
CA VAL A 77 -14.02 0.60 -5.25
C VAL A 77 -13.24 -0.64 -4.83
N ALA A 78 -12.62 -1.35 -5.77
CA ALA A 78 -11.87 -2.55 -5.46
C ALA A 78 -10.65 -2.26 -4.57
N GLN A 79 -9.88 -1.20 -4.86
CA GLN A 79 -8.71 -0.82 -4.06
C GLN A 79 -9.10 -0.30 -2.67
N LEU A 80 -10.11 0.57 -2.58
CA LEU A 80 -10.62 1.07 -1.31
C LEU A 80 -11.17 -0.06 -0.45
N ALA A 81 -12.04 -0.91 -0.99
CA ALA A 81 -12.61 -2.03 -0.25
C ALA A 81 -11.51 -2.99 0.25
N THR A 82 -10.50 -3.27 -0.59
CA THR A 82 -9.38 -4.14 -0.22
C THR A 82 -8.56 -3.53 0.92
N MET A 83 -8.17 -2.25 0.83
CA MET A 83 -7.32 -1.62 1.84
C MET A 83 -8.07 -1.30 3.13
N ILE A 84 -9.35 -0.94 3.05
CA ILE A 84 -10.22 -0.82 4.23
C ILE A 84 -10.36 -2.17 4.92
N ALA A 85 -10.59 -3.25 4.17
CA ALA A 85 -10.67 -4.59 4.77
C ALA A 85 -9.36 -5.00 5.45
N ILE A 86 -8.19 -4.71 4.85
CA ILE A 86 -6.89 -4.93 5.48
C ILE A 86 -6.76 -4.09 6.76
N GLY A 87 -7.15 -2.82 6.72
CA GLY A 87 -7.12 -1.95 7.91
C GLY A 87 -7.98 -2.52 9.03
N LEU A 88 -9.26 -2.79 8.74
CA LEU A 88 -10.20 -3.32 9.74
C LEU A 88 -9.84 -4.72 10.24
N TRP A 89 -9.09 -5.51 9.45
CA TRP A 89 -8.53 -6.79 9.90
C TRP A 89 -7.48 -6.62 11.01
N HIS A 90 -6.75 -5.49 11.04
CA HIS A 90 -5.81 -5.16 12.10
C HIS A 90 -6.50 -4.62 13.37
N GLY A 91 -7.68 -4.00 13.24
CA GLY A 91 -8.50 -3.62 14.38
C GLY A 91 -9.74 -2.80 13.99
N LEU A 92 -10.79 -2.89 14.82
CA LEU A 92 -12.04 -2.15 14.60
C LEU A 92 -11.98 -0.76 15.24
N SER A 93 -11.18 0.13 14.65
CA SER A 93 -11.08 1.53 15.08
C SER A 93 -11.05 2.49 13.88
N TRP A 94 -11.34 3.76 14.14
CA TRP A 94 -11.31 4.80 13.10
C TRP A 94 -9.92 4.99 12.48
N ASN A 95 -8.86 4.79 13.26
CA ASN A 95 -7.48 4.83 12.81
C ASN A 95 -7.22 3.86 11.66
N PHE A 96 -7.67 2.61 11.82
CA PHE A 96 -7.50 1.57 10.82
C PHE A 96 -8.37 1.81 9.57
N LEU A 97 -9.55 2.41 9.73
CA LEU A 97 -10.36 2.85 8.59
C LEU A 97 -9.65 3.96 7.79
N VAL A 98 -9.15 5.00 8.47
CA VAL A 98 -8.41 6.11 7.84
C VAL A 98 -7.13 5.61 7.18
N TRP A 99 -6.41 4.68 7.83
CA TRP A 99 -5.24 4.03 7.25
C TRP A 99 -5.59 3.24 5.97
N GLY A 100 -6.70 2.49 5.98
CA GLY A 100 -7.18 1.77 4.80
C GLY A 100 -7.58 2.71 3.67
N LEU A 101 -8.27 3.80 3.99
CA LEU A 101 -8.59 4.86 3.03
C LEU A 101 -7.34 5.52 2.44
N TRP A 102 -6.35 5.83 3.29
CA TRP A 102 -5.06 6.39 2.90
C TRP A 102 -4.40 5.49 1.85
N HIS A 103 -4.19 4.20 2.13
CA HIS A 103 -3.53 3.34 1.16
C HIS A 103 -4.37 3.01 -0.08
N GLY A 104 -5.69 2.89 0.06
CA GLY A 104 -6.60 2.66 -1.05
C GLY A 104 -6.64 3.83 -2.04
N LEU A 105 -6.71 5.07 -1.54
CA LEU A 105 -6.64 6.28 -2.38
C LEU A 105 -5.28 6.43 -3.05
N GLY A 106 -4.18 6.19 -2.32
CA GLY A 106 -2.83 6.26 -2.87
C GLY A 106 -2.63 5.29 -4.03
N LEU A 107 -3.09 4.05 -3.88
CA LEU A 107 -3.06 3.05 -4.96
C LEU A 107 -3.90 3.45 -6.17
N PHE A 108 -5.06 4.08 -5.94
CA PHE A 108 -5.91 4.58 -7.02
C PHE A 108 -5.25 5.73 -7.78
N ILE A 109 -4.74 6.74 -7.07
CA ILE A 109 -4.03 7.88 -7.66
C ILE A 109 -2.82 7.38 -8.46
N HIS A 110 -2.02 6.47 -7.89
CA HIS A 110 -0.87 5.88 -8.59
C HIS A 110 -1.31 5.17 -9.88
N LYS A 111 -2.40 4.39 -9.84
CA LYS A 111 -2.92 3.71 -11.04
C LYS A 111 -3.34 4.70 -12.12
N GLN A 112 -4.10 5.74 -11.76
CA GLN A 112 -4.54 6.76 -12.72
C GLN A 112 -3.36 7.54 -13.32
N TRP A 113 -2.37 7.88 -12.48
CA TRP A 113 -1.14 8.54 -12.92
C TRP A 113 -0.36 7.65 -13.90
N SER A 114 -0.13 6.39 -13.52
CA SER A 114 0.61 5.42 -14.34
C SER A 114 -0.05 5.17 -15.69
N ASP A 115 -1.39 5.11 -15.76
CA ASP A 115 -2.11 4.90 -17.01
C ASP A 115 -1.98 6.11 -17.95
N ARG A 116 -2.12 7.33 -17.40
CA ARG A 116 -2.08 8.58 -18.17
C ARG A 116 -0.67 8.95 -18.63
N THR A 117 0.34 8.65 -17.82
CA THR A 117 1.74 9.04 -18.08
C THR A 117 2.55 7.94 -18.78
N ARG A 118 1.94 6.81 -19.16
CA ARG A 118 2.64 5.63 -19.70
C ARG A 118 3.57 5.93 -20.88
N ARG A 119 3.15 6.77 -21.83
CA ARG A 119 3.96 7.13 -23.01
C ARG A 119 5.17 7.97 -22.61
N TRP A 120 4.92 9.05 -21.87
CA TRP A 120 5.96 9.92 -21.33
C TRP A 120 6.98 9.16 -20.48
N TYR A 121 6.51 8.27 -19.60
CA TYR A 121 7.38 7.49 -18.73
C TYR A 121 8.29 6.52 -19.51
N ARG A 122 7.79 5.95 -20.62
CA ARG A 122 8.60 5.13 -21.52
C ARG A 122 9.72 5.95 -22.17
N ASP A 123 9.40 7.16 -22.62
CA ASP A 123 10.38 8.02 -23.28
C ASP A 123 11.42 8.56 -22.27
N LEU A 124 11.00 8.88 -21.04
CA LEU A 124 11.89 9.24 -19.93
C LEU A 124 12.87 8.10 -19.57
N GLN A 125 12.44 6.85 -19.71
CA GLN A 125 13.29 5.68 -19.45
C GLN A 125 14.36 5.42 -20.52
N ALA A 126 14.28 6.08 -21.69
CA ALA A 126 15.25 5.91 -22.76
C ALA A 126 16.63 6.50 -22.41
N THR A 127 16.68 7.45 -21.46
CA THR A 127 17.90 8.16 -21.08
C THR A 127 18.29 7.87 -19.63
N THR A 128 19.56 7.54 -19.37
CA THR A 128 20.02 7.04 -18.07
C THR A 128 19.87 8.03 -16.92
N TRP A 129 20.26 9.29 -17.11
CA TRP A 129 20.23 10.32 -16.07
C TRP A 129 18.79 10.70 -15.64
N PRO A 130 17.89 11.08 -16.57
CA PRO A 130 16.48 11.35 -16.24
C PRO A 130 15.80 10.17 -15.54
N ARG A 131 16.08 8.93 -15.98
CA ARG A 131 15.58 7.72 -15.34
C ARG A 131 16.01 7.61 -13.88
N ARG A 132 17.29 7.84 -13.56
CA ARG A 132 17.80 7.75 -12.18
C ARG A 132 17.22 8.83 -11.28
N LEU A 133 17.17 10.07 -11.77
CA LEU A 133 16.56 11.18 -11.03
C LEU A 133 15.08 10.92 -10.73
N TRP A 134 14.34 10.45 -11.73
CA TRP A 134 12.93 10.09 -11.58
C TRP A 134 12.71 8.91 -10.62
N ALA A 135 13.58 7.89 -10.67
CA ALA A 135 13.54 6.78 -9.72
C ALA A 135 13.77 7.25 -8.28
N GLY A 136 14.75 8.13 -8.05
CA GLY A 136 15.00 8.73 -6.74
C GLY A 136 13.82 9.56 -6.24
N LEU A 137 13.23 10.39 -7.10
CA LEU A 137 12.05 11.20 -6.77
C LEU A 137 10.84 10.32 -6.40
N THR A 138 10.53 9.32 -7.22
CA THR A 138 9.37 8.44 -7.01
C THR A 138 9.55 7.53 -5.79
N TRP A 139 10.78 7.06 -5.54
CA TRP A 139 11.15 6.42 -4.27
C TRP A 139 10.90 7.34 -3.09
N PHE A 140 11.41 8.58 -3.11
CA PHE A 140 11.25 9.54 -2.02
C PHE A 140 9.77 9.78 -1.71
N ILE A 141 8.96 10.03 -2.74
CA ILE A 141 7.50 10.22 -2.61
C ILE A 141 6.84 8.97 -2.02
N THR A 142 7.15 7.78 -2.56
CA THR A 142 6.55 6.51 -2.11
C THR A 142 6.91 6.23 -0.65
N PHE A 143 8.17 6.40 -0.28
CA PHE A 143 8.66 6.19 1.08
C PHE A 143 7.93 7.09 2.07
N HIS A 144 7.88 8.40 1.82
CA HIS A 144 7.22 9.35 2.72
C HIS A 144 5.71 9.11 2.79
N TYR A 145 5.07 8.81 1.66
CA TYR A 145 3.64 8.47 1.65
C TYR A 145 3.32 7.28 2.56
N VAL A 146 4.14 6.22 2.48
CA VAL A 146 3.97 5.02 3.30
C VAL A 146 4.23 5.32 4.78
N VAL A 147 5.33 6.02 5.09
CA VAL A 147 5.70 6.32 6.48
C VAL A 147 4.70 7.24 7.17
N LEU A 148 4.19 8.25 6.48
CA LEU A 148 3.10 9.08 6.99
C LEU A 148 1.82 8.25 7.19
N GLY A 149 1.56 7.28 6.32
CA GLY A 149 0.51 6.29 6.49
C GLY A 149 0.63 5.54 7.82
N TRP A 150 1.83 5.10 8.20
CA TRP A 150 2.05 4.36 9.44
C TRP A 150 1.69 5.11 10.72
N VAL A 151 1.65 6.46 10.70
CA VAL A 151 1.22 7.26 11.85
C VAL A 151 -0.22 6.91 12.25
N TRP A 152 -1.11 6.73 11.27
CA TRP A 152 -2.49 6.29 11.50
C TRP A 152 -2.57 4.87 12.05
N PHE A 153 -1.64 4.00 11.65
CA PHE A 153 -1.65 2.60 12.05
C PHE A 153 -1.10 2.38 13.47
N LEU A 154 -0.07 3.14 13.83
CA LEU A 154 0.70 2.94 15.06
C LEU A 154 0.06 3.61 16.28
N LEU A 155 -0.57 4.77 16.08
CA LEU A 155 -1.08 5.55 17.20
C LEU A 155 -2.47 5.05 17.66
N PRO A 156 -2.78 5.18 18.97
CA PRO A 156 -3.97 4.58 19.58
C PRO A 156 -5.29 5.26 19.18
N ASP A 157 -5.28 6.57 18.89
CA ASP A 157 -6.48 7.34 18.54
C ASP A 157 -6.21 8.34 17.41
N LEU A 158 -7.29 8.80 16.77
CA LEU A 158 -7.21 9.68 15.59
C LEU A 158 -6.68 11.07 15.94
N THR A 159 -6.99 11.55 17.14
CA THR A 159 -6.61 12.89 17.58
C THR A 159 -5.10 12.97 17.74
N LEU A 160 -4.49 11.98 18.40
CA LEU A 160 -3.05 11.92 18.55
C LEU A 160 -2.34 11.73 17.21
N ALA A 161 -2.89 10.91 16.30
CA ALA A 161 -2.37 10.75 14.95
C ALA A 161 -2.37 12.06 14.17
N TRP A 162 -3.48 12.78 14.21
CA TRP A 162 -3.60 14.08 13.56
C TRP A 162 -2.65 15.13 14.15
N GLN A 163 -2.60 15.25 15.48
CA GLN A 163 -1.68 16.17 16.15
C GLN A 163 -0.22 15.87 15.82
N THR A 164 0.15 14.60 15.74
CA THR A 164 1.51 14.17 15.35
C THR A 164 1.82 14.61 13.91
N LEU A 165 0.92 14.34 12.97
CA LEU A 165 1.10 14.77 11.57
C LEU A 165 1.18 16.29 11.47
N ALA A 166 0.30 17.03 12.15
CA ALA A 166 0.30 18.48 12.13
C ALA A 166 1.62 19.08 12.65
N ARG A 167 2.15 18.54 13.75
CA ARG A 167 3.45 18.95 14.32
C ARG A 167 4.61 18.67 13.38
N LEU A 168 4.60 17.57 12.62
CA LEU A 168 5.63 17.31 11.60
C LEU A 168 5.69 18.39 10.52
N PHE A 169 4.57 19.08 10.26
CA PHE A 169 4.49 20.19 9.31
C PHE A 169 4.51 21.57 10.00
N GLY A 170 4.87 21.64 11.28
CA GLY A 170 4.97 22.89 12.02
C GLY A 170 3.64 23.56 12.37
N LEU A 171 2.53 22.82 12.31
CA LEU A 171 1.21 23.32 12.68
C LEU A 171 0.96 23.08 14.17
N GLU A 172 0.69 24.15 14.91
CA GLU A 172 0.20 24.04 16.29
C GLU A 172 -1.28 23.64 16.28
N VAL A 173 -1.58 22.47 16.81
CA VAL A 173 -2.96 22.03 17.05
C VAL A 173 -3.22 22.25 18.54
N SER A 174 -3.96 23.30 18.87
CA SER A 174 -4.48 23.52 20.22
C SER A 174 -5.48 22.41 20.58
N ALA A 175 -5.35 21.87 21.80
CA ALA A 175 -6.16 20.79 22.32
C ALA A 175 -7.63 21.17 22.51
#